data_AF-A0A0S8DSP1-F1
#
_entry.id   AF-A0A0S8DSP1-F1
#
_cell.length_a   1.000
_cell.length_b   1.000
_cell.length_c   1.000
_cell.angle_alpha   90.00
_cell.angle_beta   90.00
_cell.angle_gamma   90.00
#
_symmetry.space_group_name_H-M   'P 1'
#
loop_
_entity.id
_entity.type
_entity.pdbx_description
1 polymer ?
#
loop_
_entity_poly.entity_id
_entity_poly.type
_entity_poly.pdbx_seq_one_letter_code
_entity_poly.pdbx_strand_id
1 'polypeptide(L)'
;GVPTLALCSLNWADIFQHYCGGLPGAERIRAEILAAYNAADGFLQPAPAMAMPMLGNTQRIGPLGRIGHGERDRLAGRLGLGANTRLVMVSLGGLPMRLPLEDWPVDPQLHFIVPASCGVHRADMTALDDLGLSYLDAMCSCDALLTKLGYGHVTDAACNDIPVLYVERGDWPEEPVLRDWLQQHGRCLAIARTDLMRGAITEPLARLLAQPSRAKVMPSGVDQAVDALLAYLL
;
A
#
# COMPACT_ATOMS: atom_id res chain seq x y z
N GLY A 1 -21.91 -20.11 21.19
CA GLY A 1 -21.89 -18.81 20.49
C GLY A 1 -21.72 -19.05 19.01
N VAL A 2 -21.72 -17.99 18.19
CA VAL A 2 -21.31 -18.07 16.79
C VAL A 2 -19.79 -17.92 16.73
N PRO A 3 -19.04 -18.82 16.07
CA PRO A 3 -17.59 -18.66 15.93
C PRO A 3 -17.22 -17.32 15.29
N THR A 4 -16.19 -16.66 15.82
CA THR A 4 -15.75 -15.33 15.44
C THR A 4 -14.24 -15.31 15.25
N LEU A 5 -13.79 -14.97 14.04
CA LEU A 5 -12.39 -14.70 13.74
C LEU A 5 -12.21 -13.21 13.42
N ALA A 6 -11.19 -12.59 14.01
CA ALA A 6 -10.68 -11.30 13.58
C ALA A 6 -9.63 -11.49 12.48
N LEU A 7 -9.48 -10.51 11.57
CA LEU A 7 -8.44 -10.51 10.54
C LEU A 7 -7.92 -9.09 10.33
N CYS A 8 -6.64 -8.84 10.62
CA CYS A 8 -6.03 -7.52 10.41
C CYS A 8 -4.51 -7.54 10.52
N SER A 9 -3.81 -6.67 9.79
CA SER A 9 -2.36 -6.45 9.88
C SER A 9 -1.95 -5.59 11.08
N LEU A 10 -2.90 -4.91 11.70
CA LEU A 10 -2.73 -4.11 12.92
C LEU A 10 -3.83 -4.46 13.92
N ASN A 11 -3.72 -3.99 15.16
CA ASN A 11 -4.84 -4.01 16.10
C ASN A 11 -5.18 -2.59 16.53
N TRP A 12 -6.47 -2.29 16.67
CA TRP A 12 -6.91 -0.94 17.02
C TRP A 12 -6.56 -0.54 18.45
N ALA A 13 -6.27 -1.48 19.36
CA ALA A 13 -5.88 -1.16 20.73
C ALA A 13 -4.51 -0.45 20.76
N ASP A 14 -3.54 -0.91 19.98
CA ASP A 14 -2.20 -0.31 19.91
C ASP A 14 -2.20 0.99 19.09
N ILE A 15 -2.98 1.07 18.01
CA ILE A 15 -3.20 2.33 17.28
C ILE A 15 -3.85 3.38 18.18
N PHE A 16 -4.90 2.98 18.92
CA PHE A 16 -5.56 3.86 19.88
C PHE A 16 -4.61 4.30 20.99
N GLN A 17 -3.81 3.39 21.57
CA GLN A 17 -2.84 3.75 22.61
C GLN A 17 -1.84 4.78 22.12
N HIS A 18 -1.33 4.62 20.90
CA HIS A 18 -0.35 5.53 20.32
C HIS A 18 -0.85 6.97 20.24
N TYR A 19 -2.09 7.17 19.76
CA TYR A 19 -2.65 8.52 19.56
C TYR A 19 -3.41 9.07 20.77
N CYS A 20 -4.06 8.20 21.55
CA CYS A 20 -5.03 8.57 22.57
C CYS A 20 -4.62 8.14 23.98
N GLY A 21 -3.49 7.44 24.17
CA GLY A 21 -3.08 6.89 25.47
C GLY A 21 -2.96 7.91 26.60
N GLY A 22 -2.68 9.18 26.26
CA GLY A 22 -2.63 10.28 27.23
C GLY A 22 -4.00 10.85 27.64
N LEU A 23 -5.10 10.43 27.03
CA LEU A 23 -6.43 10.97 27.31
C LEU A 23 -7.08 10.31 28.52
N PRO A 24 -7.88 11.04 29.33
CA PRO A 24 -8.65 10.44 30.41
C PRO A 24 -9.53 9.28 29.93
N GLY A 25 -9.38 8.11 30.56
CA GLY A 25 -10.16 6.91 30.22
C GLY A 25 -9.60 6.08 29.05
N ALA A 26 -8.46 6.46 28.46
CA ALA A 26 -7.85 5.71 27.36
C ALA A 26 -7.55 4.26 27.74
N GLU A 27 -7.01 4.00 28.93
CA GLU A 27 -6.71 2.62 29.38
C GLU A 27 -7.95 1.72 29.43
N ARG A 28 -9.12 2.27 29.79
CA ARG A 28 -10.37 1.51 29.79
C ARG A 28 -10.78 1.13 28.36
N ILE A 29 -10.76 2.10 27.43
CA ILE A 29 -11.11 1.86 26.03
C ILE A 29 -10.14 0.85 25.41
N ARG A 30 -8.84 1.00 25.66
CA ARG A 30 -7.82 0.06 25.21
C ARG A 30 -8.09 -1.35 25.74
N ALA A 31 -8.38 -1.49 27.03
CA ALA A 31 -8.70 -2.78 27.64
C ALA A 31 -9.96 -3.41 27.03
N GLU A 32 -10.99 -2.62 26.72
CA GLU A 32 -12.22 -3.09 26.06
C GLU A 32 -11.92 -3.64 24.66
N ILE A 33 -11.10 -2.93 23.86
CA ILE A 33 -10.70 -3.40 22.52
C ILE A 33 -9.89 -4.70 22.62
N LEU A 34 -8.91 -4.77 23.53
CA LEU A 34 -8.11 -5.98 23.75
C LEU A 34 -8.95 -7.16 24.21
N ALA A 35 -9.92 -6.92 25.11
CA ALA A 35 -10.83 -7.96 25.57
C ALA A 35 -11.71 -8.48 24.43
N ALA A 36 -12.21 -7.59 23.55
CA ALA A 36 -12.98 -7.99 22.38
C ALA A 36 -12.17 -8.87 21.41
N TYR A 37 -10.92 -8.51 21.12
CA TYR A 37 -10.06 -9.34 20.26
C TYR A 37 -9.70 -10.69 20.90
N ASN A 38 -9.42 -10.73 22.20
CA ASN A 38 -9.09 -11.98 22.90
C ASN A 38 -10.32 -12.88 23.14
N ALA A 39 -11.53 -12.33 23.07
CA ALA A 39 -12.78 -13.11 23.16
C ALA A 39 -13.14 -13.80 21.83
N ALA A 40 -12.52 -13.40 20.71
CA ALA A 40 -12.68 -14.08 19.43
C ALA A 40 -11.97 -15.46 19.46
N ASP A 41 -12.45 -16.40 18.64
CA ASP A 41 -11.86 -17.75 18.52
C ASP A 41 -10.46 -17.73 17.89
N GLY A 42 -10.11 -16.64 17.21
CA GLY A 42 -8.79 -16.43 16.62
C GLY A 42 -8.63 -15.04 16.02
N PHE A 43 -7.37 -14.64 15.83
CA PHE A 43 -7.00 -13.40 15.16
C PHE A 43 -6.02 -13.73 14.03
N LEU A 44 -6.51 -13.72 12.79
CA LEU A 44 -5.72 -13.92 11.59
C LEU A 44 -4.85 -12.69 11.32
N GLN A 45 -3.54 -12.88 11.35
CA GLN A 45 -2.53 -11.84 11.25
C GLN A 45 -1.77 -12.00 9.92
N PRO A 46 -2.12 -11.26 8.87
CA PRO A 46 -1.50 -11.41 7.57
C PRO A 46 -0.16 -10.69 7.48
N ALA A 47 0.83 -11.31 6.86
CA ALA A 47 2.12 -10.66 6.62
C ALA A 47 1.97 -9.49 5.62
N PRO A 48 2.68 -8.37 5.79
CA PRO A 48 3.31 -7.90 7.03
C PRO A 48 2.28 -7.45 8.07
N ALA A 49 2.56 -7.67 9.35
CA ALA A 49 1.72 -7.21 10.44
C ALA A 49 2.52 -6.66 11.61
N MET A 50 1.96 -5.70 12.32
CA MET A 50 2.49 -5.21 13.60
C MET A 50 2.61 -6.36 14.61
N ALA A 51 3.57 -6.29 15.53
CA ALA A 51 3.60 -7.20 16.67
C ALA A 51 2.35 -6.97 17.55
N MET A 52 1.69 -8.05 17.98
CA MET A 52 0.47 -7.98 18.80
C MET A 52 0.60 -8.85 20.07
N PRO A 53 1.58 -8.57 20.96
CA PRO A 53 1.90 -9.44 22.08
C PRO A 53 0.77 -9.59 23.11
N MET A 54 -0.19 -8.66 23.12
CA MET A 54 -1.35 -8.68 24.01
C MET A 54 -2.51 -9.55 23.51
N LEU A 55 -2.38 -10.15 22.33
CA LEU A 55 -3.38 -11.06 21.74
C LEU A 55 -2.89 -12.50 21.84
N GLY A 56 -3.58 -13.31 22.65
CA GLY A 56 -3.22 -14.70 22.94
C GLY A 56 -3.67 -15.71 21.88
N ASN A 57 -4.45 -15.27 20.89
CA ASN A 57 -5.14 -16.10 19.90
C ASN A 57 -4.71 -15.79 18.45
N THR A 58 -3.51 -15.23 18.26
CA THR A 58 -3.02 -14.85 16.92
C THR A 58 -2.62 -16.06 16.08
N GLN A 59 -2.95 -16.00 14.78
CA GLN A 59 -2.61 -17.00 13.78
C GLN A 59 -2.02 -16.29 12.56
N ARG A 60 -0.74 -16.56 12.26
CA ARG A 60 -0.07 -15.91 11.13
C ARG A 60 -0.55 -16.51 9.82
N ILE A 61 -0.89 -15.64 8.87
CA ILE A 61 -1.19 -16.00 7.49
C ILE A 61 -0.29 -15.20 6.53
N GLY A 62 -0.22 -15.61 5.28
CA GLY A 62 0.49 -14.93 4.22
C GLY A 62 -0.11 -13.56 3.89
N PRO A 63 0.51 -12.83 2.96
CA PRO A 63 0.00 -11.53 2.56
C PRO A 63 -1.34 -11.64 1.84
N LEU A 64 -2.21 -10.67 2.13
CA LEU A 64 -3.45 -10.44 1.37
C LEU A 64 -3.11 -9.46 0.24
N GLY A 65 -2.60 -10.00 -0.86
CA GLY A 65 -2.39 -9.26 -2.10
C GLY A 65 -3.28 -9.79 -3.22
N ARG A 66 -3.38 -9.04 -4.30
CA ARG A 66 -4.05 -9.44 -5.54
C ARG A 66 -3.04 -9.46 -6.68
N ILE A 67 -3.28 -10.31 -7.67
CA ILE A 67 -2.49 -10.35 -8.91
C ILE A 67 -3.23 -9.56 -9.98
N GLY A 68 -2.53 -8.62 -10.61
CA GLY A 68 -3.02 -7.83 -11.72
C GLY A 68 -2.48 -8.29 -13.06
N HIS A 69 -3.10 -7.79 -14.12
CA HIS A 69 -2.67 -7.97 -15.50
C HIS A 69 -2.11 -6.65 -16.04
N GLY A 70 -0.79 -6.52 -16.00
CA GLY A 70 -0.10 -5.36 -16.57
C GLY A 70 0.03 -5.44 -18.09
N GLU A 71 -0.42 -4.39 -18.78
CA GLU A 71 -0.27 -4.22 -20.23
C GLU A 71 0.48 -2.92 -20.54
N ARG A 72 1.69 -2.76 -19.98
CA ARG A 72 2.50 -1.54 -20.07
C ARG A 72 2.54 -0.99 -21.51
N ASP A 73 3.01 -1.77 -22.47
CA ASP A 73 3.25 -1.26 -23.83
C ASP A 73 1.96 -0.88 -24.56
N ARG A 74 0.87 -1.59 -24.28
CA ARG A 74 -0.46 -1.24 -24.79
C ARG A 74 -0.95 0.07 -24.18
N LEU A 75 -0.77 0.26 -22.87
CA LEU A 75 -1.13 1.51 -22.20
C LEU A 75 -0.30 2.68 -22.74
N ALA A 76 1.02 2.51 -22.88
CA ALA A 76 1.91 3.51 -23.47
C ALA A 76 1.49 3.88 -24.90
N GLY A 77 1.16 2.89 -25.74
CA GLY A 77 0.67 3.12 -27.11
C GLY A 77 -0.66 3.88 -27.16
N ARG A 78 -1.63 3.52 -26.28
CA ARG A 78 -2.92 4.23 -26.15
C ARG A 78 -2.75 5.70 -25.75
N LEU A 79 -1.75 5.98 -24.92
CA LEU A 79 -1.43 7.32 -24.43
C LEU A 79 -0.47 8.08 -25.38
N GLY A 80 -0.01 7.46 -26.47
CA GLY A 80 0.91 8.07 -27.43
C GLY A 80 2.31 8.35 -26.85
N LEU A 81 2.75 7.56 -25.87
CA LEU A 81 4.01 7.80 -25.16
C LEU A 81 5.22 7.26 -25.94
N GLY A 82 6.36 7.94 -25.79
CA GLY A 82 7.63 7.49 -26.35
C GLY A 82 8.16 6.25 -25.63
N ALA A 83 9.02 5.47 -26.30
CA ALA A 83 9.59 4.23 -25.76
C ALA A 83 10.34 4.42 -24.42
N ASN A 84 10.91 5.61 -24.21
CA ASN A 84 11.67 5.94 -23.01
C ASN A 84 10.83 6.62 -21.91
N THR A 85 9.55 6.92 -22.17
CA THR A 85 8.67 7.53 -21.18
C THR A 85 8.30 6.51 -20.10
N ARG A 86 8.53 6.86 -18.83
CA ARG A 86 8.15 6.06 -17.67
C ARG A 86 6.75 6.45 -17.20
N LEU A 87 5.91 5.44 -17.01
CA LEU A 87 4.58 5.57 -16.43
C LEU A 87 4.66 5.45 -14.92
N VAL A 88 4.23 6.50 -14.20
CA VAL A 88 4.23 6.51 -12.74
C VAL A 88 2.81 6.68 -12.24
N MET A 89 2.31 5.70 -11.50
CA MET A 89 1.02 5.82 -10.84
C MET A 89 1.16 6.59 -9.54
N VAL A 90 0.36 7.63 -9.34
CA VAL A 90 0.31 8.40 -8.09
C VAL A 90 -0.91 7.95 -7.30
N SER A 91 -0.71 7.42 -6.10
CA SER A 91 -1.82 7.00 -5.24
C SER A 91 -1.47 7.17 -3.76
N LEU A 92 -1.94 8.24 -3.14
CA LEU A 92 -1.59 8.57 -1.75
C LEU A 92 -2.56 8.01 -0.69
N GLY A 93 -3.55 7.21 -1.10
CA GLY A 93 -4.51 6.57 -0.19
C GLY A 93 -5.40 7.54 0.60
N GLY A 94 -6.01 7.02 1.67
CA GLY A 94 -7.19 7.62 2.33
C GLY A 94 -6.97 8.80 3.30
N LEU A 95 -5.73 9.16 3.67
CA LEU A 95 -5.50 10.40 4.43
C LEU A 95 -5.07 11.53 3.49
N PRO A 96 -5.73 12.70 3.51
CA PRO A 96 -5.46 13.78 2.57
C PRO A 96 -4.01 14.23 2.64
N MET A 97 -3.29 14.11 1.54
CA MET A 97 -2.14 14.94 1.26
C MET A 97 -2.33 15.46 -0.16
N ARG A 98 -2.68 16.75 -0.26
CA ARG A 98 -2.77 17.42 -1.56
C ARG A 98 -1.36 17.64 -2.09
N LEU A 99 -1.04 16.99 -3.19
CA LEU A 99 0.14 17.32 -3.98
C LEU A 99 -0.19 18.51 -4.88
N PRO A 100 0.73 19.47 -5.06
CA PRO A 100 0.58 20.58 -5.99
C PRO A 100 0.94 20.08 -7.40
N LEU A 101 0.17 19.11 -7.90
CA LEU A 101 0.43 18.45 -9.19
C LEU A 101 0.37 19.46 -10.34
N GLU A 102 -0.38 20.55 -10.18
CA GLU A 102 -0.40 21.67 -11.10
C GLU A 102 0.96 22.37 -11.25
N ASP A 103 1.76 22.40 -10.18
CA ASP A 103 3.03 23.15 -10.10
C ASP A 103 4.26 22.27 -10.33
N TRP A 104 4.08 20.94 -10.47
CA TRP A 104 5.20 20.04 -10.71
C TRP A 104 5.89 20.35 -12.04
N PRO A 105 7.24 20.26 -12.11
CA PRO A 105 7.94 20.44 -13.37
C PRO A 105 7.47 19.38 -14.39
N VAL A 106 7.43 19.77 -15.66
CA VAL A 106 7.20 18.83 -16.76
C VAL A 106 8.53 18.15 -17.08
N ASP A 107 8.55 16.83 -17.03
CA ASP A 107 9.67 16.00 -17.51
C ASP A 107 9.20 15.15 -18.69
N PRO A 108 9.74 15.31 -19.90
CA PRO A 108 9.32 14.55 -21.08
C PRO A 108 9.55 13.04 -20.94
N GLN A 109 10.33 12.59 -19.95
CA GLN A 109 10.56 11.19 -19.65
C GLN A 109 9.52 10.60 -18.70
N LEU A 110 8.60 11.39 -18.14
CA LEU A 110 7.60 10.92 -17.18
C LEU A 110 6.19 11.16 -17.72
N HIS A 111 5.30 10.21 -17.43
CA HIS A 111 3.86 10.37 -17.58
C HIS A 111 3.18 9.83 -16.35
N PHE A 112 2.31 10.63 -15.74
CA PHE A 112 1.67 10.27 -14.47
C PHE A 112 0.26 9.74 -14.68
N ILE A 113 -0.07 8.65 -14.00
CA ILE A 113 -1.46 8.23 -13.82
C ILE A 113 -1.91 8.72 -12.45
N VAL A 114 -2.92 9.58 -12.42
CA VAL A 114 -3.36 10.28 -11.20
C VAL A 114 -4.83 9.98 -10.88
N PRO A 115 -5.29 10.07 -9.62
CA PRO A 115 -6.71 9.97 -9.31
C PRO A 115 -7.50 11.13 -9.95
N ALA A 116 -8.68 10.86 -10.50
CA ALA A 116 -9.53 11.89 -11.08
C ALA A 116 -9.86 13.02 -10.07
N SER A 117 -9.95 12.67 -8.78
CA SER A 117 -10.18 13.61 -7.67
C SER A 117 -9.10 14.69 -7.52
N CYS A 118 -7.93 14.54 -8.16
CA CYS A 118 -6.91 15.58 -8.19
C CYS A 118 -7.34 16.79 -9.05
N GLY A 119 -8.23 16.61 -10.03
CA GLY A 119 -8.77 17.70 -10.85
C GLY A 119 -7.72 18.45 -11.69
N VAL A 120 -6.60 17.80 -12.00
CA VAL A 120 -5.50 18.40 -12.77
C VAL A 120 -5.57 17.92 -14.23
N HIS A 121 -5.50 18.88 -15.15
CA HIS A 121 -5.49 18.63 -16.59
C HIS A 121 -4.15 19.11 -17.17
N ARG A 122 -3.24 18.16 -17.40
CA ARG A 122 -1.91 18.39 -17.98
C ARG A 122 -1.61 17.33 -19.03
N ALA A 123 -0.79 17.67 -20.02
CA ALA A 123 -0.45 16.75 -21.11
C ALA A 123 0.36 15.52 -20.66
N ASP A 124 1.12 15.66 -19.56
CA ASP A 124 1.95 14.60 -18.95
C ASP A 124 1.21 13.84 -17.84
N MET A 125 -0.11 13.99 -17.74
CA MET A 125 -0.93 13.34 -16.72
C MET A 125 -2.23 12.78 -17.32
N THR A 126 -2.63 11.60 -16.87
CA THR A 126 -3.92 10.99 -17.23
C THR A 126 -4.66 10.55 -15.98
N ALA A 127 -5.95 10.83 -15.91
CA ALA A 127 -6.76 10.35 -14.81
C ALA A 127 -6.93 8.83 -14.93
N LEU A 128 -6.83 8.11 -13.81
CA LEU A 128 -7.01 6.66 -13.74
C LEU A 128 -8.35 6.23 -14.36
N ASP A 129 -9.42 6.97 -14.07
CA ASP A 129 -10.78 6.66 -14.50
C ASP A 129 -10.93 6.73 -16.04
N ASP A 130 -10.09 7.51 -16.72
CA ASP A 130 -10.09 7.64 -18.19
C ASP A 130 -9.44 6.43 -18.88
N LEU A 131 -8.70 5.60 -18.13
CA LEU A 131 -8.01 4.44 -18.69
C LEU A 131 -8.95 3.27 -18.97
N GLY A 132 -10.11 3.20 -18.30
CA GLY A 132 -11.02 2.05 -18.35
C GLY A 132 -10.38 0.77 -17.81
N LEU A 133 -9.37 0.90 -16.93
CA LEU A 133 -8.67 -0.22 -16.28
C LEU A 133 -9.08 -0.30 -14.81
N SER A 134 -8.97 -1.49 -14.22
CA SER A 134 -8.99 -1.59 -12.76
C SER A 134 -7.78 -0.86 -12.17
N TYR A 135 -7.88 -0.42 -10.92
CA TYR A 135 -6.75 0.18 -10.21
C TYR A 135 -5.49 -0.71 -10.29
N LEU A 136 -5.68 -2.02 -10.08
CA LEU A 136 -4.57 -2.97 -10.00
C LEU A 136 -3.93 -3.20 -11.38
N ASP A 137 -4.72 -3.31 -12.44
CA ASP A 137 -4.18 -3.48 -13.80
C ASP A 137 -3.48 -2.21 -14.29
N ALA A 138 -4.00 -1.03 -13.95
CA ALA A 138 -3.34 0.23 -14.20
C ALA A 138 -2.00 0.31 -13.45
N MET A 139 -1.97 -0.04 -12.17
CA MET A 139 -0.74 -0.11 -11.37
C MET A 139 0.27 -1.09 -11.99
N CYS A 140 -0.18 -2.29 -12.39
CA CYS A 140 0.67 -3.30 -13.01
C CYS A 140 1.13 -2.91 -14.43
N SER A 141 0.48 -1.94 -15.06
CA SER A 141 0.87 -1.37 -16.36
C SER A 141 1.81 -0.17 -16.22
N CYS A 142 2.13 0.26 -14.99
CA CYS A 142 3.05 1.36 -14.71
C CYS A 142 4.46 0.83 -14.38
N ASP A 143 5.46 1.69 -14.59
CA ASP A 143 6.85 1.41 -14.25
C ASP A 143 7.13 1.56 -12.74
N ALA A 144 6.34 2.38 -12.04
CA ALA A 144 6.41 2.53 -10.58
C ALA A 144 5.11 3.04 -9.96
N LEU A 145 4.93 2.78 -8.67
CA LEU A 145 3.91 3.36 -7.81
C LEU A 145 4.54 4.43 -6.91
N LEU A 146 3.97 5.63 -6.93
CA LEU A 146 4.25 6.72 -6.00
C LEU A 146 3.15 6.82 -4.94
N THR A 147 3.46 6.49 -3.69
CA THR A 147 2.43 6.29 -2.64
C THR A 147 2.87 6.71 -1.24
N LYS A 148 1.95 6.66 -0.28
CA LYS A 148 2.26 6.41 1.14
C LYS A 148 2.22 4.92 1.40
N LEU A 149 3.01 4.41 2.35
CA LEU A 149 2.93 2.99 2.68
C LEU A 149 1.59 2.69 3.38
N GLY A 150 0.87 1.72 2.83
CA GLY A 150 -0.36 1.17 3.39
C GLY A 150 -0.46 -0.29 2.97
N TYR A 151 -1.06 -1.11 3.82
CA TYR A 151 -1.01 -2.57 3.70
C TYR A 151 -1.34 -3.08 2.28
N GLY A 152 -2.44 -2.62 1.69
CA GLY A 152 -2.87 -3.02 0.35
C GLY A 152 -1.89 -2.62 -0.76
N HIS A 153 -1.39 -1.38 -0.77
CA HIS A 153 -0.40 -0.96 -1.77
C HIS A 153 0.91 -1.73 -1.64
N VAL A 154 1.35 -2.01 -0.41
CA VAL A 154 2.60 -2.73 -0.16
C VAL A 154 2.51 -4.19 -0.61
N THR A 155 1.42 -4.87 -0.24
CA THR A 155 1.22 -6.27 -0.61
C THR A 155 0.93 -6.44 -2.10
N ASP A 156 0.05 -5.62 -2.69
CA ASP A 156 -0.21 -5.66 -4.12
C ASP A 156 1.07 -5.35 -4.93
N ALA A 157 1.88 -4.37 -4.53
CA ALA A 157 3.14 -4.07 -5.22
C ALA A 157 4.15 -5.22 -5.14
N ALA A 158 4.34 -5.82 -3.95
CA ALA A 158 5.26 -6.95 -3.78
C ALA A 158 4.79 -8.21 -4.52
N CYS A 159 3.48 -8.47 -4.59
CA CYS A 159 2.93 -9.61 -5.33
C CYS A 159 3.07 -9.45 -6.85
N ASN A 160 3.14 -8.21 -7.34
CA ASN A 160 3.22 -7.91 -8.77
C ASN A 160 4.62 -7.43 -9.25
N ASP A 161 5.61 -7.34 -8.36
CA ASP A 161 6.94 -6.75 -8.59
C ASP A 161 6.88 -5.31 -9.13
N ILE A 162 6.04 -4.49 -8.52
CA ILE A 162 5.94 -3.05 -8.84
C ILE A 162 6.88 -2.25 -7.95
N PRO A 163 7.84 -1.49 -8.50
CA PRO A 163 8.68 -0.58 -7.72
C PRO A 163 7.86 0.50 -7.00
N VAL A 164 8.17 0.73 -5.72
CA VAL A 164 7.43 1.69 -4.89
C VAL A 164 8.33 2.86 -4.48
N LEU A 165 8.03 4.04 -5.02
CA LEU A 165 8.54 5.30 -4.48
C LEU A 165 7.57 5.77 -3.40
N TYR A 166 8.02 5.92 -2.16
CA TYR A 166 7.11 6.24 -1.06
C TYR A 166 7.50 7.48 -0.28
N VAL A 167 6.50 8.23 0.18
CA VAL A 167 6.66 9.29 1.17
C VAL A 167 6.21 8.78 2.53
N GLU A 168 7.02 9.06 3.55
CA GLU A 168 6.74 8.67 4.92
C GLU A 168 5.50 9.40 5.46
N ARG A 169 4.71 8.68 6.25
CA ARG A 169 3.53 9.21 6.96
C ARG A 169 3.88 9.84 8.30
N GLY A 170 5.10 9.59 8.80
CA GLY A 170 5.57 10.09 10.09
C GLY A 170 5.29 9.08 11.20
N ASP A 171 4.35 9.39 12.08
CA ASP A 171 4.10 8.63 13.31
C ASP A 171 3.16 7.42 13.15
N TRP A 172 2.78 7.05 11.92
CA TRP A 172 1.85 5.93 11.70
C TRP A 172 2.45 4.60 12.19
N PRO A 173 1.89 3.94 13.23
CA PRO A 173 2.55 2.82 13.89
C PRO A 173 2.80 1.59 13.01
N GLU A 174 1.99 1.40 11.97
CA GLU A 174 2.14 0.27 11.04
C GLU A 174 3.25 0.52 9.99
N GLU A 175 3.59 1.78 9.70
CA GLU A 175 4.51 2.11 8.60
C GLU A 175 5.88 1.42 8.68
N PRO A 176 6.54 1.33 9.86
CA PRO A 176 7.82 0.65 9.98
C PRO A 176 7.77 -0.81 9.53
N VAL A 177 6.75 -1.57 9.94
CA VAL A 177 6.65 -2.99 9.58
C VAL A 177 6.30 -3.19 8.10
N LEU A 178 5.49 -2.30 7.52
CA LEU A 178 5.21 -2.31 6.09
C LEU A 178 6.47 -2.01 5.27
N ARG A 179 7.23 -0.99 5.67
CA ARG A 179 8.49 -0.60 5.02
C ARG A 179 9.51 -1.72 5.07
N ASP A 180 9.78 -2.25 6.26
CA ASP A 180 10.84 -3.23 6.47
C ASP A 180 10.53 -4.53 5.70
N TRP A 181 9.25 -4.91 5.63
CA TRP A 181 8.81 -6.02 4.80
C TRP A 181 8.94 -5.74 3.30
N LEU A 182 8.53 -4.56 2.83
CA LEU A 182 8.66 -4.20 1.42
C LEU A 182 10.13 -4.15 0.96
N GLN A 183 11.05 -3.69 1.81
CA GLN A 183 12.49 -3.71 1.52
C GLN A 183 13.05 -5.13 1.33
N GLN A 184 12.47 -6.12 2.03
CA GLN A 184 12.85 -7.52 1.94
C GLN A 184 12.22 -8.21 0.73
N HIS A 185 10.98 -7.85 0.41
CA HIS A 185 10.13 -8.58 -0.54
C HIS A 185 9.88 -7.86 -1.87
N GLY A 186 10.34 -6.62 -2.03
CA GLY A 186 10.11 -5.80 -3.21
C GLY A 186 11.21 -4.77 -3.45
N ARG A 187 10.91 -3.82 -4.34
CA ARG A 187 11.75 -2.67 -4.66
C ARG A 187 11.08 -1.44 -4.10
N CYS A 188 11.78 -0.70 -3.24
CA CYS A 188 11.24 0.54 -2.71
C CYS A 188 12.33 1.57 -2.42
N LEU A 189 11.93 2.84 -2.44
CA LEU A 189 12.77 3.96 -2.08
C LEU A 189 11.92 5.05 -1.41
N ALA A 190 12.42 5.63 -0.32
CA ALA A 190 11.79 6.80 0.27
C ALA A 190 12.10 8.07 -0.56
N ILE A 191 11.10 8.93 -0.75
CA ILE A 191 11.27 10.30 -1.25
C ILE A 191 10.97 11.29 -0.12
N ALA A 192 11.83 12.29 0.04
CA ALA A 192 11.60 13.35 1.01
C ALA A 192 10.32 14.11 0.65
N ARG A 193 9.51 14.44 1.66
CA ARG A 193 8.25 15.18 1.46
C ARG A 193 8.49 16.50 0.72
N THR A 194 9.58 17.20 1.01
CA THR A 194 9.94 18.46 0.34
C THR A 194 10.17 18.29 -1.16
N ASP A 195 10.80 17.20 -1.57
CA ASP A 195 11.11 16.90 -2.96
C ASP A 195 9.86 16.47 -3.70
N LEU A 196 9.04 15.62 -3.08
CA LEU A 196 7.73 15.24 -3.59
C LEU A 196 6.81 16.45 -3.79
N MET A 197 6.79 17.39 -2.83
CA MET A 197 5.98 18.62 -2.97
C MET A 197 6.48 19.52 -4.11
N ARG A 198 7.74 19.41 -4.52
CA ARG A 198 8.31 20.11 -5.68
C ARG A 198 8.24 19.32 -6.98
N GLY A 199 7.73 18.09 -6.95
CA GLY A 199 7.75 17.18 -8.10
C GLY A 199 9.15 16.72 -8.52
N ALA A 200 10.14 16.77 -7.63
CA ALA A 200 11.51 16.33 -7.89
C ALA A 200 11.62 14.79 -7.84
N ILE A 201 10.96 14.13 -8.80
CA ILE A 201 10.74 12.66 -8.81
C ILE A 201 11.73 11.92 -9.70
N THR A 202 12.27 12.57 -10.74
CA THR A 202 13.09 11.92 -11.77
C THR A 202 14.31 11.18 -11.22
N GLU A 203 15.11 11.85 -10.38
CA GLU A 203 16.30 11.25 -9.76
C GLU A 203 15.98 10.06 -8.83
N PRO A 204 15.06 10.20 -7.84
CA PRO A 204 14.75 9.08 -6.95
C PRO A 204 14.06 7.93 -7.70
N LEU A 205 13.23 8.23 -8.72
CA LEU A 205 12.64 7.20 -9.57
C LEU A 205 13.73 6.42 -10.34
N ALA A 206 14.70 7.11 -10.94
CA ALA A 206 15.79 6.45 -11.66
C ALA A 206 16.59 5.51 -10.74
N ARG A 207 16.87 5.94 -9.50
CA ARG A 207 17.54 5.10 -8.48
C ARG A 207 16.70 3.90 -8.07
N LEU A 208 15.39 4.08 -7.91
CA LEU A 208 14.46 2.99 -7.61
C LEU A 208 14.43 1.96 -8.75
N LEU A 209 14.31 2.41 -10.01
CA LEU A 209 14.24 1.52 -11.18
C LEU A 209 15.57 0.80 -11.46
N ALA A 210 16.70 1.35 -10.99
CA ALA A 210 18.00 0.69 -11.06
C ALA A 210 18.18 -0.45 -10.05
N GLN A 211 17.27 -0.61 -9.08
CA GLN A 211 17.31 -1.74 -8.14
C GLN A 211 17.04 -3.06 -8.86
N PRO A 212 17.73 -4.16 -8.48
CA PRO A 212 17.45 -5.48 -9.05
C PRO A 212 16.01 -5.90 -8.77
N SER A 213 15.37 -6.52 -9.76
CA SER A 213 14.04 -7.14 -9.59
C SER A 213 14.06 -8.18 -8.47
N ARG A 214 12.92 -8.31 -7.79
CA ARG A 214 12.71 -9.27 -6.70
C ARG A 214 11.78 -10.38 -7.17
N ALA A 215 11.90 -11.55 -6.55
CA ALA A 215 10.92 -12.60 -6.75
C ALA A 215 9.55 -12.14 -6.26
N LYS A 216 8.51 -12.35 -7.08
CA LYS A 216 7.13 -12.01 -6.73
C LYS A 216 6.71 -12.78 -5.49
N VAL A 217 6.03 -12.09 -4.58
CA VAL A 217 5.45 -12.70 -3.39
C VAL A 217 4.16 -13.42 -3.76
N MET A 218 3.95 -14.62 -3.21
CA MET A 218 2.69 -15.34 -3.38
C MET A 218 1.64 -14.81 -2.40
N PRO A 219 0.45 -14.36 -2.87
CA PRO A 219 -0.61 -13.83 -2.01
C PRO A 219 -1.43 -14.94 -1.33
N SER A 220 -0.80 -15.79 -0.54
CA SER A 220 -1.43 -16.99 0.03
C SER A 220 -2.39 -16.70 1.21
N GLY A 221 -2.48 -15.46 1.69
CA GLY A 221 -3.21 -15.15 2.92
C GLY A 221 -4.72 -15.35 2.80
N VAL A 222 -5.31 -15.11 1.63
CA VAL A 222 -6.75 -15.29 1.41
C VAL A 222 -7.13 -16.77 1.54
N ASP A 223 -6.40 -17.65 0.85
CA ASP A 223 -6.66 -19.10 0.91
C ASP A 223 -6.50 -19.62 2.34
N GLN A 224 -5.45 -19.20 3.04
CA GLN A 224 -5.23 -19.57 4.44
C GLN A 224 -6.31 -19.04 5.39
N ALA A 225 -6.84 -17.84 5.14
CA ALA A 225 -7.96 -17.30 5.90
C ALA A 225 -9.26 -18.09 5.64
N VAL A 226 -9.49 -18.51 4.40
CA VAL A 226 -10.63 -19.37 4.03
C VAL A 226 -10.50 -20.73 4.71
N ASP A 227 -9.34 -21.37 4.67
CA ASP A 227 -9.08 -22.64 5.34
C ASP A 227 -9.35 -22.55 6.86
N ALA A 228 -8.90 -21.45 7.49
CA ALA A 228 -9.16 -21.18 8.90
C ALA A 228 -10.66 -21.01 9.20
N LEU A 229 -11.40 -20.32 8.33
CA LEU A 229 -12.86 -20.14 8.48
C LEU A 229 -13.62 -21.46 8.29
N LEU A 230 -13.24 -22.27 7.29
CA LEU A 230 -13.89 -23.55 7.00
C LEU A 230 -13.79 -24.54 8.18
N ALA A 231 -12.72 -24.48 8.97
CA ALA A 231 -12.56 -25.28 10.17
C ALA A 231 -13.64 -25.05 11.25
N TYR A 232 -14.39 -23.95 11.18
CA TYR A 232 -15.51 -23.63 12.09
C TYR A 232 -16.89 -23.89 11.48
N LEU A 233 -16.96 -24.25 10.20
CA LEU A 233 -18.20 -24.54 9.47
C LEU A 233 -18.49 -26.04 9.34
N LEU A 234 -17.54 -26.89 9.71
CA LEU A 234 -17.62 -28.35 9.73
C LEU A 234 -17.91 -28.87 11.14
#